data_AF-A0A5F5Y7K4-F1
#
_entry.id   AF-A0A5F5Y7K4-F1
#
_cell.length_a   1.000
_cell.length_b   1.000
_cell.length_c   1.000
_cell.angle_alpha   90.00
_cell.angle_beta   90.00
_cell.angle_gamma   90.00
#
_symmetry.space_group_name_H-M   'P 1'
#
loop_
_entity.id
_entity.type
_entity.pdbx_description
1 polymer ?
#
loop_
_entity_poly.entity_id
_entity_poly.type
_entity_poly.pdbx_seq_one_letter_code
_entity_poly.pdbx_strand_id
1 'polypeptide(L)'
;MDLIDILWRQDIDLGVSREVFDFSQRRKEHELEKQKKLEKERQEQLQKEQEKAFFAQLQLDEETGEFLPIQPAQHIPSETSGSANYSQVAHIPKPDALYFDDCMQLLAETFPFVDDNEVQHWLTAKLPNY
;
A
#
# COMPACT_ATOMS: atom_id res chain seq x y z
N MET A 1 -14.31 -39.72 48.97
CA MET A 1 -12.96 -39.13 48.88
C MET A 1 -12.28 -39.79 47.71
N ASP A 2 -12.03 -39.03 46.64
CA ASP A 2 -11.32 -39.52 45.47
C ASP A 2 -9.78 -39.38 45.65
N LEU A 3 -9.00 -39.95 44.73
CA LEU A 3 -7.53 -39.88 44.80
C LEU A 3 -7.01 -38.44 44.64
N ILE A 4 -7.68 -37.62 43.84
CA ILE A 4 -7.32 -36.22 43.60
C ILE A 4 -7.48 -35.42 44.90
N ASP A 5 -8.56 -35.66 45.66
CA ASP A 5 -8.85 -35.04 46.94
C ASP A 5 -7.82 -35.44 48.00
N ILE A 6 -7.36 -36.69 47.99
CA ILE A 6 -6.34 -37.18 48.92
C ILE A 6 -4.99 -36.51 48.63
N LEU A 7 -4.58 -36.44 47.36
CA LEU A 7 -3.33 -35.80 46.95
C LEU A 7 -3.35 -34.29 47.19
N TRP A 8 -4.44 -33.62 46.80
CA TRP A 8 -4.58 -32.18 47.01
C TRP A 8 -4.57 -31.79 48.49
N ARG A 9 -5.21 -32.58 49.37
CA ARG A 9 -5.21 -32.31 50.81
C ARG A 9 -3.83 -32.46 51.48
N GLN A 10 -2.86 -33.08 50.83
CA GLN A 10 -1.48 -33.13 51.34
C GLN A 10 -0.74 -31.82 51.13
N ASP A 11 -1.01 -31.14 50.01
CA ASP A 11 -0.30 -29.91 49.60
C ASP A 11 -1.19 -28.66 49.73
N ILE A 12 -2.32 -28.75 50.43
CA ILE A 12 -3.29 -27.65 50.55
C ILE A 12 -2.71 -26.46 51.32
N ASP A 13 -1.81 -26.71 52.26
CA ASP A 13 -1.05 -25.72 53.03
C ASP A 13 0.00 -25.00 52.18
N LEU A 14 0.45 -25.61 51.09
CA LEU A 14 1.33 -25.01 50.08
C LEU A 14 0.57 -24.11 49.09
N GLY A 15 -0.76 -24.04 49.20
CA GLY A 15 -1.60 -23.18 48.35
C GLY A 15 -1.82 -23.71 46.92
N VAL A 16 -1.61 -25.01 46.69
CA VAL A 16 -1.82 -25.64 45.37
C VAL A 16 -3.31 -25.84 45.09
N SER A 17 -3.78 -25.47 43.89
CA SER A 17 -5.16 -25.73 43.47
C SER A 17 -5.41 -27.20 43.15
N ARG A 18 -6.63 -27.68 43.42
CA ARG A 18 -7.06 -29.06 43.11
C ARG A 18 -6.93 -29.40 41.62
N GLU A 19 -7.16 -28.45 40.72
CA GLU A 19 -7.04 -28.67 39.27
C GLU A 19 -5.64 -29.11 38.81
N VAL A 20 -4.59 -28.81 39.58
CA VAL A 20 -3.21 -29.23 39.27
C VAL A 20 -3.04 -30.74 39.36
N PHE A 21 -3.82 -31.39 40.22
CA PHE A 21 -3.84 -32.84 40.41
C PHE A 21 -4.79 -33.56 39.43
N ASP A 22 -5.62 -32.80 38.71
CA ASP A 22 -6.50 -33.35 37.67
C ASP A 22 -5.76 -33.43 36.33
N PHE A 23 -5.10 -34.57 36.10
CA PHE A 23 -4.38 -34.83 34.86
C PHE A 23 -5.29 -34.82 33.61
N SER A 24 -6.58 -35.14 33.78
CA SER A 24 -7.56 -35.10 32.69
C SER A 24 -7.77 -33.66 32.22
N GLN A 25 -7.80 -32.71 33.15
CA GLN A 25 -7.94 -31.29 32.84
C GLN A 25 -6.79 -30.78 31.99
N ARG A 26 -5.53 -31.03 32.40
CA ARG A 26 -4.36 -30.61 31.61
C ARG A 26 -4.37 -31.21 30.19
N ARG A 27 -4.76 -32.48 30.06
CA ARG A 27 -4.88 -33.13 28.75
C ARG A 27 -5.96 -32.48 27.89
N LYS A 28 -7.13 -32.19 28.47
CA LYS A 28 -8.25 -31.54 27.78
C LYS A 28 -7.89 -30.11 27.34
N GLU A 29 -7.24 -29.34 28.20
CA GLU A 29 -6.78 -27.98 27.88
C GLU A 29 -5.81 -27.98 26.70
N HIS A 30 -4.83 -28.88 26.70
CA HIS A 30 -3.87 -29.00 25.60
C HIS A 30 -4.55 -29.41 24.29
N GLU A 31 -5.52 -30.31 24.33
CA GLU A 31 -6.30 -30.70 23.15
C GLU A 31 -7.16 -29.54 22.63
N LEU A 32 -7.81 -28.80 23.52
CA LEU A 32 -8.58 -27.60 23.19
C LEU A 32 -7.69 -26.50 22.58
N GLU A 33 -6.51 -26.27 23.15
CA GLU A 33 -5.54 -25.30 22.63
C GLU A 33 -5.06 -25.69 21.24
N LYS A 34 -4.77 -26.98 21.02
CA LYS A 34 -4.41 -27.50 19.69
C LYS A 34 -5.53 -27.29 18.68
N GLN A 35 -6.79 -27.54 19.06
CA GLN A 35 -7.95 -27.33 18.20
C GLN A 35 -8.12 -25.84 17.85
N LYS A 36 -8.02 -24.95 18.85
CA LYS A 36 -8.11 -23.50 18.66
C LYS A 36 -7.01 -22.98 17.74
N LYS A 37 -5.79 -23.50 17.88
CA LYS A 37 -4.67 -23.16 16.99
C LYS A 37 -4.95 -23.55 15.54
N LEU A 38 -5.48 -24.75 15.32
CA LEU A 38 -5.83 -25.23 13.98
C LEU A 38 -6.95 -24.40 13.35
N GLU A 39 -7.98 -24.07 14.13
CA GLU A 39 -9.08 -23.22 13.65
C GLU A 39 -8.58 -21.81 13.28
N LYS A 40 -7.71 -21.23 14.11
CA LYS A 40 -7.10 -19.92 13.82
C LYS A 40 -6.28 -19.94 12.54
N GLU A 41 -5.44 -20.96 12.36
CA GLU A 41 -4.63 -21.13 11.14
C GLU A 41 -5.52 -21.25 9.89
N ARG A 42 -6.61 -22.01 9.97
CA ARG A 42 -7.59 -22.13 8.88
C ARG A 42 -8.23 -20.77 8.54
N GLN A 43 -8.56 -19.98 9.56
CA GLN A 43 -9.16 -18.65 9.37
C GLN A 43 -8.15 -17.67 8.75
N GLU A 44 -6.91 -17.67 9.22
CA GLU A 44 -5.82 -16.85 8.66
C GLU A 44 -5.56 -17.23 7.19
N GLN A 45 -5.59 -18.52 6.86
CA GLN A 45 -5.42 -18.97 5.48
C GLN A 45 -6.54 -18.46 4.57
N LEU A 46 -7.80 -18.51 5.04
CA LEU A 46 -8.94 -18.00 4.29
C LEU A 46 -8.86 -16.47 4.08
N GLN A 47 -8.45 -15.73 5.11
CA GLN A 47 -8.25 -14.28 5.01
C GLN A 47 -7.14 -13.94 4.02
N LYS A 48 -6.00 -14.62 4.12
CA LYS A 48 -4.88 -14.45 3.19
C LYS A 48 -5.26 -14.76 1.76
N GLU A 49 -6.07 -15.79 1.53
CA GLU A 49 -6.58 -16.12 0.20
C GLU A 49 -7.53 -15.05 -0.33
N GLN A 50 -8.42 -14.52 0.52
CA GLN A 50 -9.30 -13.41 0.16
C GLN A 50 -8.50 -12.15 -0.21
N GLU A 51 -7.52 -11.76 0.61
CA GLU A 51 -6.63 -10.64 0.33
C GLU A 51 -5.87 -10.87 -0.98
N LYS A 52 -5.31 -12.07 -1.18
CA LYS A 52 -4.61 -12.42 -2.41
C LYS A 52 -5.53 -12.34 -3.63
N ALA A 53 -6.77 -12.80 -3.53
CA ALA A 53 -7.75 -12.72 -4.60
C ALA A 53 -8.19 -11.28 -4.88
N PHE A 54 -8.25 -10.44 -3.84
CA PHE A 54 -8.48 -9.00 -3.99
C PHE A 54 -7.31 -8.33 -4.70
N PHE A 55 -6.07 -8.57 -4.26
CA PHE A 55 -4.87 -8.04 -4.90
C PHE A 55 -4.68 -8.55 -6.34
N ALA A 56 -5.10 -9.79 -6.65
CA ALA A 56 -5.04 -10.30 -8.02
C ALA A 56 -5.93 -9.54 -9.01
N GLN A 57 -6.93 -8.79 -8.51
CA GLN A 57 -7.77 -7.90 -9.31
C GLN A 57 -7.20 -6.48 -9.40
N LEU A 58 -6.02 -6.23 -8.83
CA LEU A 58 -5.34 -4.93 -8.85
C LEU A 58 -4.02 -5.04 -9.63
N GLN A 59 -3.68 -4.01 -10.38
CA GLN A 59 -2.37 -3.81 -11.00
C GLN A 59 -1.66 -2.66 -10.28
N LEU A 60 -0.37 -2.84 -9.99
CA LEU A 60 0.46 -1.77 -9.44
C LEU A 60 0.95 -0.90 -10.59
N ASP A 61 0.61 0.39 -10.57
CA ASP A 61 1.18 1.36 -11.49
C ASP A 61 2.64 1.63 -11.10
N GLU A 62 3.59 1.35 -11.99
CA GLU A 62 5.02 1.53 -11.74
C GLU A 62 5.43 3.02 -11.71
N GLU A 63 4.64 3.92 -12.31
CA GLU A 63 4.92 5.36 -12.31
C GLU A 63 4.47 6.04 -11.01
N THR A 64 3.26 5.74 -10.53
CA THR A 64 2.67 6.38 -9.33
C THR A 64 2.78 5.51 -8.07
N GLY A 65 2.95 4.19 -8.20
CA GLY A 65 2.98 3.24 -7.07
C GLY A 65 1.60 2.90 -6.49
N GLU A 66 0.51 3.23 -7.19
CA GLU A 66 -0.86 3.00 -6.74
C GLU A 66 -1.41 1.67 -7.29
N PHE A 67 -2.28 0.99 -6.51
CA PHE A 67 -2.98 -0.20 -6.96
C PHE A 67 -4.30 0.17 -7.65
N LEU A 68 -4.35 0.04 -8.97
CA LEU A 68 -5.54 0.32 -9.78
C LEU A 68 -6.28 -0.98 -10.13
N PRO A 69 -7.62 -0.98 -10.14
CA PRO A 69 -8.40 -2.14 -10.60
C PRO A 69 -8.02 -2.53 -12.03
N ILE A 70 -7.77 -3.83 -12.24
CA ILE A 70 -7.55 -4.39 -13.57
C ILE A 70 -8.85 -4.24 -14.35
N GLN A 71 -8.89 -3.34 -15.33
CA GLN A 71 -10.00 -3.31 -16.26
C GLN A 71 -9.96 -4.60 -17.09
N PRO A 72 -11.09 -5.32 -17.24
CA PRO A 72 -11.15 -6.48 -18.12
C PRO A 72 -10.83 -6.00 -19.53
N ALA A 73 -9.65 -6.37 -20.03
CA ALA A 73 -9.25 -6.06 -21.38
C ALA A 73 -10.24 -6.72 -22.35
N GLN A 74 -11.02 -5.90 -23.07
CA GLN A 74 -11.30 -6.23 -24.46
C GLN A 74 -9.92 -6.40 -25.10
N HIS A 75 -9.66 -7.61 -25.59
CA HIS A 75 -8.40 -8.06 -26.14
C HIS A 75 -7.96 -7.16 -27.31
N ILE A 76 -7.34 -6.02 -27.02
CA ILE A 76 -6.52 -5.32 -27.99
C ILE A 76 -5.17 -6.02 -27.90
N PRO A 77 -4.76 -6.79 -28.92
CA PRO A 77 -3.44 -7.39 -28.92
C PRO A 77 -2.43 -6.28 -28.69
N SER A 78 -1.48 -6.50 -27.77
CA SER A 78 -0.27 -5.70 -27.67
C SER A 78 0.52 -5.88 -28.96
N GLU A 79 0.08 -5.19 -29.99
CA GLU A 79 0.90 -4.86 -31.12
C GLU A 79 1.88 -3.82 -30.62
N THR A 80 3.11 -4.25 -30.37
CA THR A 80 4.29 -3.46 -30.70
C THR A 80 4.11 -3.00 -32.15
N SER A 81 3.34 -1.93 -32.32
CA SER A 81 3.00 -1.29 -33.58
C SER A 81 3.89 -0.07 -33.68
N GLY A 82 5.15 -0.35 -34.01
CA GLY A 82 5.97 0.63 -34.71
C GLY A 82 5.33 0.89 -36.08
N SER A 83 4.33 1.77 -36.14
CA SER A 83 3.89 2.45 -37.36
C SER A 83 2.85 3.50 -36.98
N ALA A 84 3.33 4.67 -36.57
CA ALA A 84 2.51 5.87 -36.50
C ALA A 84 2.12 6.29 -37.93
N ASN A 85 1.10 5.64 -38.48
CA ASN A 85 0.41 6.12 -39.67
C ASN A 85 -0.47 7.29 -39.25
N TYR A 86 0.11 8.50 -39.31
CA TYR A 86 -0.64 9.74 -39.28
C TYR A 86 -1.48 9.82 -40.55
N SER A 87 -2.80 9.62 -40.44
CA SER A 87 -3.73 9.99 -41.52
C SER A 87 -4.99 10.65 -40.96
N GLN A 88 -4.87 11.97 -40.87
CA GLN A 88 -5.88 13.00 -41.17
C GLN A 88 -7.35 12.72 -40.80
N VAL A 89 -7.87 13.48 -39.84
CA VAL A 89 -9.29 13.86 -39.85
C VAL A 89 -9.47 15.32 -39.40
N ALA A 90 -10.27 16.02 -40.19
CA ALA A 90 -10.98 17.28 -39.92
C ALA A 90 -10.17 18.59 -39.99
N HIS A 91 -10.25 19.18 -41.17
CA HIS A 91 -10.11 20.60 -41.43
C HIS A 91 -11.09 21.40 -40.54
N ILE A 92 -10.61 21.92 -39.41
CA ILE A 92 -11.35 22.85 -38.54
C ILE A 92 -10.99 24.28 -39.01
N PRO A 93 -11.96 25.19 -39.22
CA PRO A 93 -11.66 26.56 -39.61
C PRO A 93 -10.87 27.24 -38.49
N LYS A 94 -9.71 27.83 -38.81
CA LYS A 94 -8.89 28.68 -37.92
C LYS A 94 -9.72 29.74 -37.19
N PRO A 95 -9.62 29.81 -35.86
CA PRO A 95 -9.52 31.07 -35.13
C PRO A 95 -8.13 31.10 -34.50
N ASP A 96 -7.22 31.91 -35.07
CA ASP A 96 -5.88 32.23 -34.53
C ASP A 96 -5.26 31.16 -33.64
N ALA A 97 -4.82 30.08 -34.28
CA ALA A 97 -3.99 29.07 -33.64
C ALA A 97 -2.67 29.74 -33.23
N LEU A 98 -2.59 30.18 -31.98
CA LEU A 98 -1.34 30.54 -31.34
C LEU A 98 -0.35 29.42 -31.64
N TYR A 99 0.72 29.76 -32.36
CA TYR A 99 1.71 28.79 -32.78
C TYR A 99 2.43 28.28 -31.54
N PHE A 100 3.07 27.11 -31.62
CA PHE A 100 3.84 26.57 -30.49
C PHE A 100 4.82 27.62 -29.92
N ASP A 101 5.40 28.44 -30.82
CA ASP A 101 6.28 29.53 -30.45
C ASP A 101 5.58 30.63 -29.63
N ASP A 102 4.32 30.95 -29.89
CA ASP A 102 3.56 31.93 -29.10
C ASP A 102 3.30 31.41 -27.67
N CYS A 103 3.08 30.11 -27.53
CA CYS A 103 2.90 29.45 -26.24
C CYS A 103 4.22 29.45 -25.43
N MET A 104 5.34 29.19 -26.11
CA MET A 104 6.68 29.29 -25.50
C MET A 104 7.04 30.72 -25.11
N GLN A 105 6.68 31.70 -25.95
CA GLN A 105 6.88 33.12 -25.69
C GLN A 105 6.12 33.57 -24.44
N LEU A 106 4.85 33.18 -24.31
CA LEU A 106 4.02 33.51 -23.14
C LEU A 106 4.61 32.94 -21.84
N LEU A 107 5.16 31.72 -21.90
CA LEU A 107 5.83 31.10 -20.77
C LEU A 107 7.09 31.89 -20.37
N ALA A 108 7.88 32.34 -21.35
CA ALA A 108 9.08 33.14 -21.11
C ALA A 108 8.75 34.55 -20.56
N GLU A 109 7.66 35.17 -21.00
CA GLU A 109 7.20 36.47 -20.50
C GLU A 109 6.58 36.37 -19.09
N THR A 110 5.91 35.27 -18.78
CA THR A 110 5.31 35.04 -17.45
C THR A 110 6.36 34.74 -16.38
N PHE A 111 7.46 34.08 -16.78
CA PHE A 111 8.58 33.75 -15.90
C PHE A 111 9.85 34.42 -16.43
N PRO A 112 9.99 35.75 -16.30
CA PRO A 112 11.24 36.40 -16.67
C PRO A 112 12.38 35.79 -15.84
N PHE A 113 13.40 35.30 -16.53
CA PHE A 113 14.63 34.88 -15.86
C PHE A 113 15.20 36.10 -15.14
N VAL A 114 15.27 36.02 -13.81
CA VAL A 114 16.05 36.95 -13.01
C VAL A 114 17.50 36.73 -13.45
N ASP A 115 18.06 37.72 -14.12
CA ASP A 115 19.49 37.76 -14.43
C ASP A 115 20.25 37.60 -13.11
N ASP A 116 21.25 36.70 -13.05
CA ASP A 116 22.07 36.48 -11.84
C ASP A 116 22.70 37.78 -11.31
N ASN A 117 22.73 38.83 -12.13
CA ASN A 117 23.15 40.18 -11.78
C ASN A 117 22.22 40.90 -10.78
N GLU A 118 20.92 40.58 -10.70
CA GLU A 118 20.04 41.16 -9.66
C GLU A 118 20.19 40.44 -8.31
N VAL A 119 20.53 39.15 -8.30
CA VAL A 119 20.78 38.39 -7.06
C VAL A 119 21.97 38.95 -6.29
N GLN A 120 23.02 39.42 -7.00
CA GLN A 120 24.16 40.12 -6.41
C GLN A 120 23.79 41.51 -5.85
N HIS A 121 22.88 42.25 -6.51
CA HIS A 121 22.46 43.57 -6.03
C HIS A 121 21.64 43.47 -4.72
N TRP A 122 20.83 42.41 -4.56
CA TRP A 122 20.11 42.11 -3.32
C TRP A 122 21.02 41.61 -2.19
N LEU A 123 22.10 40.88 -2.50
CA LEU A 123 23.11 40.48 -1.52
C LEU A 123 23.96 41.66 -1.04
N THR A 124 24.27 42.61 -1.93
CA THR A 124 25.11 43.77 -1.61
C THR A 124 24.34 44.88 -0.87
N ALA A 125 23.03 45.00 -1.08
CA ALA A 125 22.17 45.95 -0.35
C ALA A 125 21.84 45.53 1.10
N LYS A 126 22.30 44.35 1.55
CA LYS A 126 22.01 43.79 2.87
C LYS A 126 23.24 43.60 3.76
N LEU A 127 24.27 44.43 3.56
CA LEU A 127 25.33 44.64 4.54
C LEU A 127 25.30 46.09 5.01
N PRO A 128 24.69 46.40 6.17
CA PRO A 128 25.05 47.62 6.85
C PRO A 128 26.53 47.51 7.25
N ASN A 129 27.30 48.50 6.85
CA ASN A 129 28.69 48.73 7.25
C ASN A 129 28.93 48.31 8.71
N TYR A 130 29.93 47.46 8.92
CA TYR A 130 30.65 47.36 10.19
C TYR A 130 31.95 48.12 10.06
#